data_AF-A0A3B9LTJ0-F1
#
_entry.id   AF-A0A3B9LTJ0-F1
#
_cell.length_a   1.000
_cell.length_b   1.000
_cell.length_c   1.000
_cell.angle_alpha   90.00
_cell.angle_beta   90.00
_cell.angle_gamma   90.00
#
_symmetry.space_group_name_H-M   'P 1'
#
loop_
_entity.id
_entity.type
_entity.pdbx_description
1 polymer ?
#
loop_
_entity_poly.entity_id
_entity_poly.type
_entity_poly.pdbx_seq_one_letter_code
_entity_poly.pdbx_strand_id
1 'polypeptide(L)'
;FFFQAEDGIRDSSPSRGLGDVGLIPLLLIGISLEGNPFHFHWTRMAFLALFYLSIVGSVVAFLLYYWLVQHMDVTKTMLIALVTPVIALTLGVLVLHEELNWRTFAGGAMIISGIGLIVAKKVAKRDAEFVSTG
;
A
#
# COMPACT_ATOMS: atom_id res chain seq x y z
N PHE A 1 -17.41 -51.61 -20.00
CA PHE A 1 -18.84 -51.73 -19.63
C PHE A 1 -18.89 -51.79 -18.10
N PHE A 2 -19.31 -50.81 -17.32
CA PHE A 2 -19.98 -49.53 -17.59
C PHE A 2 -19.88 -48.62 -16.34
N PHE A 3 -18.97 -48.86 -15.38
CA PHE A 3 -19.15 -48.36 -14.01
C PHE A 3 -17.94 -47.64 -13.38
N GLN A 4 -17.04 -47.05 -14.17
CA GLN A 4 -15.85 -46.39 -13.59
C GLN A 4 -15.44 -45.10 -14.28
N ALA A 5 -16.32 -44.51 -15.10
CA ALA A 5 -16.04 -43.30 -15.87
C ALA A 5 -16.93 -42.10 -15.50
N GLU A 6 -17.79 -42.19 -14.47
CA GLU A 6 -18.72 -41.11 -14.11
C GLU A 6 -18.38 -40.36 -12.81
N ASP A 7 -17.54 -40.90 -11.92
CA ASP A 7 -17.20 -40.23 -10.64
C ASP A 7 -16.17 -39.10 -10.79
N GLY A 8 -15.71 -38.84 -12.01
CA GLY A 8 -14.86 -37.68 -12.36
C GLY A 8 -15.63 -36.39 -12.61
N ILE A 9 -16.96 -36.37 -12.38
CA ILE A 9 -17.78 -35.18 -12.53
C ILE A 9 -17.75 -34.38 -11.22
N ARG A 10 -16.74 -33.50 -11.14
CA ARG A 10 -16.91 -32.13 -10.66
C ARG A 10 -17.45 -32.00 -9.23
N ASP A 11 -16.58 -32.25 -8.25
CA ASP A 11 -16.49 -31.31 -7.13
C ASP A 11 -15.97 -29.96 -7.68
N SER A 12 -16.87 -29.27 -8.36
CA SER A 12 -16.84 -27.83 -8.42
C SER A 12 -17.99 -27.39 -7.52
N SER A 13 -17.92 -27.70 -6.23
CA SER A 13 -18.58 -26.82 -5.25
C SER A 13 -17.93 -25.46 -5.47
N PRO A 14 -18.62 -24.53 -6.15
CA PRO A 14 -18.05 -23.22 -6.30
C PRO A 14 -18.09 -22.67 -4.88
N SER A 15 -16.93 -22.37 -4.32
CA SER A 15 -16.78 -21.73 -3.01
C SER A 15 -17.34 -20.31 -3.08
N ARG A 16 -18.65 -20.20 -3.33
CA ARG A 16 -19.53 -19.01 -3.45
C ARG A 16 -19.89 -18.46 -2.07
N GLY A 17 -18.96 -18.52 -1.13
CA GLY A 17 -19.27 -18.30 0.28
C GLY A 17 -18.35 -17.32 0.97
N LEU A 18 -17.06 -17.27 0.61
CA LEU A 18 -16.11 -16.46 1.37
C LEU A 18 -15.82 -15.11 0.71
N GLY A 19 -15.72 -15.09 -0.62
CA GLY A 19 -15.56 -13.85 -1.39
C GLY A 19 -16.83 -13.00 -1.38
N ASP A 20 -17.98 -13.63 -1.64
CA ASP A 20 -19.26 -12.93 -1.78
C ASP A 20 -19.73 -12.29 -0.46
N VAL A 21 -19.50 -12.93 0.68
CA VAL A 21 -19.93 -12.42 2.00
C VAL A 21 -19.11 -11.21 2.44
N GLY A 22 -17.89 -11.01 1.92
CA GLY A 22 -17.11 -9.79 2.15
C GLY A 22 -17.37 -8.71 1.09
N LEU A 23 -17.49 -9.12 -0.18
CA LEU A 23 -17.68 -8.19 -1.30
C LEU A 23 -19.03 -7.48 -1.22
N ILE A 24 -20.10 -8.19 -0.87
CA ILE A 24 -21.47 -7.63 -0.82
C ILE A 24 -21.57 -6.50 0.21
N PRO A 25 -21.18 -6.66 1.49
CA PRO A 25 -21.23 -5.56 2.45
C PRO A 25 -20.26 -4.44 2.10
N LEU A 26 -19.08 -4.73 1.53
CA LEU A 26 -18.16 -3.69 1.06
C LEU A 26 -18.74 -2.87 -0.10
N LEU A 27 -19.40 -3.52 -1.06
CA LEU A 27 -20.10 -2.83 -2.15
C LEU A 27 -21.27 -2.00 -1.64
N LEU A 28 -22.07 -2.53 -0.72
CA LEU A 28 -23.21 -1.81 -0.13
C LEU A 28 -22.75 -0.60 0.70
N ILE A 29 -21.67 -0.74 1.46
CA ILE A 29 -21.05 0.35 2.23
C ILE A 29 -20.42 1.38 1.29
N GLY A 30 -19.69 0.94 0.27
CA GLY A 30 -19.07 1.82 -0.73
C GLY A 30 -20.10 2.65 -1.49
N ILE A 31 -21.19 2.04 -1.97
CA ILE A 31 -22.27 2.76 -2.67
C ILE A 31 -22.97 3.76 -1.73
N SER A 32 -23.17 3.42 -0.45
CA SER A 32 -23.79 4.32 0.53
C SER A 32 -22.90 5.50 0.92
N LEU A 33 -21.58 5.31 1.01
CA LEU A 33 -20.64 6.35 1.48
C LEU A 33 -20.09 7.22 0.34
N GLU A 34 -19.82 6.61 -0.81
CA GLU A 34 -19.09 7.23 -1.93
C GLU A 34 -20.01 7.72 -3.05
N GLY A 35 -21.30 7.34 -3.00
CA GLY A 35 -22.28 7.66 -4.02
C GLY A 35 -22.19 6.75 -5.26
N ASN A 36 -23.15 6.88 -6.17
CA ASN A 36 -23.33 5.97 -7.30
C ASN A 36 -22.05 5.90 -8.20
N PRO A 37 -21.41 4.72 -8.33
CA PRO A 37 -20.12 4.53 -9.02
C PRO A 37 -20.14 4.84 -10.52
N PHE A 38 -21.33 5.05 -11.10
CA PHE A 38 -21.51 5.35 -12.52
C PHE A 38 -21.57 6.84 -12.86
N HIS A 39 -21.54 7.76 -11.88
CA HIS A 39 -21.35 9.19 -12.16
C HIS A 39 -19.87 9.54 -12.34
N PHE A 40 -19.17 8.79 -13.19
CA PHE A 40 -17.80 9.09 -13.57
C PHE A 40 -17.82 10.24 -14.59
N HIS A 41 -17.76 11.48 -14.10
CA HIS A 41 -17.55 12.63 -14.97
C HIS A 41 -16.13 12.51 -15.56
N TRP A 42 -16.04 12.08 -16.82
CA TRP A 42 -14.80 12.12 -17.62
C TRP A 42 -14.38 13.57 -17.85
N THR A 43 -13.85 14.19 -16.81
CA THR A 43 -13.37 15.55 -16.83
C THR A 43 -11.91 15.54 -17.25
N ARG A 44 -11.46 16.56 -17.99
CA ARG A 44 -10.04 16.67 -18.45
C ARG A 44 -9.04 16.54 -17.29
N MET A 45 -9.43 16.96 -16.10
CA MET A 45 -8.66 16.82 -14.87
C MET A 45 -8.43 15.37 -14.45
N ALA A 46 -9.41 14.47 -14.64
CA ALA A 46 -9.25 13.05 -14.34
C ALA A 46 -8.22 12.39 -15.28
N PHE A 47 -8.27 12.74 -16.57
CA PHE A 47 -7.28 12.27 -17.54
C PHE A 47 -5.87 12.77 -17.19
N LEU A 48 -5.73 14.05 -16.83
CA LEU A 48 -4.46 14.63 -16.38
C LEU A 48 -3.95 13.97 -15.10
N ALA A 49 -4.81 13.70 -14.13
CA ALA A 49 -4.44 13.03 -12.88
C ALA A 49 -3.96 11.59 -13.13
N LEU A 50 -4.66 10.83 -13.97
CA LEU A 50 -4.25 9.47 -14.35
C LEU A 50 -2.92 9.48 -15.11
N PHE A 51 -2.75 10.40 -16.04
CA PHE A 51 -1.52 10.55 -16.81
C PHE A 51 -0.33 10.91 -15.91
N TYR A 52 -0.53 11.87 -15.01
CA TYR A 52 0.47 12.24 -14.00
C TYR A 52 0.85 11.05 -13.12
N LEU A 53 -0.12 10.31 -12.58
CA LEU A 53 0.14 9.17 -11.70
C LEU A 53 0.83 8.01 -12.45
N SER A 54 0.45 7.78 -13.70
CA SER A 54 1.06 6.74 -14.53
C SER A 54 2.52 7.06 -14.86
N ILE A 55 2.82 8.30 -15.26
CA ILE A 55 4.20 8.67 -15.63
C ILE A 55 5.06 8.92 -14.39
N VAL A 56 4.64 9.86 -13.53
CA VAL A 56 5.45 10.30 -12.40
C VAL A 56 5.41 9.28 -11.27
N GLY A 57 4.21 8.79 -10.93
CA GLY A 57 4.03 7.84 -9.84
C GLY A 57 4.52 6.42 -10.15
N SER A 58 4.53 6.00 -11.42
CA SER A 58 5.04 4.68 -11.82
C SER A 58 6.36 4.76 -12.57
N VAL A 59 6.40 5.30 -13.80
CA VAL A 59 7.61 5.21 -14.66
C VAL A 59 8.83 5.85 -13.99
N VAL A 60 8.71 7.09 -13.54
CA VAL A 60 9.83 7.81 -12.88
C VAL A 60 10.19 7.14 -11.55
N ALA A 61 9.20 6.77 -10.75
CA ALA A 61 9.43 6.10 -9.47
C ALA A 61 10.16 4.77 -9.63
N PHE A 62 9.76 3.94 -10.59
CA PHE A 62 10.42 2.65 -10.87
C PHE A 62 11.80 2.83 -11.48
N LEU A 63 12.01 3.77 -12.40
CA LEU A 63 13.33 4.06 -12.94
C LEU A 63 14.30 4.50 -11.84
N LEU A 64 13.86 5.40 -10.96
CA LEU A 64 14.66 5.85 -9.82
C LEU A 64 14.94 4.69 -8.85
N TYR A 65 13.94 3.84 -8.58
CA TYR A 65 14.11 2.65 -7.76
C TYR A 65 15.15 1.69 -8.35
N TYR A 66 15.05 1.36 -9.64
CA TYR A 66 16.00 0.48 -10.32
C TYR A 66 17.40 1.09 -10.35
N TRP A 67 17.52 2.38 -10.67
CA TRP A 67 18.80 3.08 -10.66
C TRP A 67 19.47 3.03 -9.28
N LEU A 68 18.67 3.23 -8.23
CA LEU A 68 19.13 3.24 -6.84
C LEU A 68 19.54 1.84 -6.37
N VAL A 69 18.79 0.79 -6.73
CA VAL A 69 19.14 -0.60 -6.43
C VAL A 69 20.42 -1.02 -7.16
N GLN A 70 20.66 -0.53 -8.38
CA GLN A 70 21.89 -0.85 -9.12
C GLN A 70 23.14 -0.15 -8.58
N HIS A 71 23.00 0.99 -7.90
CA HIS A 71 24.14 1.78 -7.40
C HIS A 71 24.38 1.63 -5.89
N MET A 72 23.52 0.96 -5.13
CA MET A 72 23.56 0.96 -3.66
C MET A 72 23.30 -0.42 -3.05
N ASP A 73 24.17 -0.84 -2.14
CA ASP A 73 24.07 -2.09 -1.36
C ASP A 73 22.71 -2.28 -0.65
N VAL A 74 22.32 -3.56 -0.47
CA VAL A 74 21.07 -4.08 0.11
C VAL A 74 20.59 -3.35 1.37
N THR A 75 21.52 -2.82 2.17
CA THR A 75 21.20 -2.02 3.37
C THR A 75 20.42 -0.75 3.06
N LYS A 76 20.70 -0.05 1.95
CA LYS A 76 20.00 1.19 1.58
C LYS A 76 18.58 0.92 1.07
N THR A 77 18.37 -0.20 0.37
CA THR A 77 17.03 -0.63 -0.07
C THR A 77 16.08 -0.80 1.13
N MET A 78 16.59 -1.32 2.24
CA MET A 78 15.81 -1.49 3.46
C MET A 78 15.54 -0.17 4.21
N LEU A 79 16.34 0.87 3.96
CA LEU A 79 16.15 2.21 4.51
C LEU A 79 15.15 3.03 3.69
N ILE A 80 15.10 2.85 2.36
CA ILE A 80 14.14 3.54 1.48
C ILE A 80 12.70 3.33 1.97
N ALA A 81 12.32 2.09 2.30
CA ALA A 81 10.99 1.78 2.82
C ALA A 81 10.64 2.51 4.14
N LEU A 82 11.66 2.85 4.94
CA LEU A 82 11.50 3.62 6.18
C LEU A 82 11.45 5.13 5.92
N VAL A 83 12.11 5.60 4.85
CA VAL A 83 12.16 7.01 4.47
C VAL A 83 10.89 7.44 3.71
N THR A 84 10.31 6.57 2.90
CA THR A 84 9.06 6.85 2.14
C THR A 84 7.94 7.47 2.98
N PRO A 85 7.53 6.90 4.13
CA PRO A 85 6.47 7.49 4.93
C PRO A 85 6.86 8.84 5.55
N VAL A 86 8.15 9.06 5.87
CA VAL A 86 8.64 10.35 6.36
C VAL A 86 8.51 11.41 5.27
N ILE A 87 8.97 11.11 4.06
CA ILE A 87 8.85 12.02 2.90
C ILE A 87 7.38 12.30 2.59
N ALA A 88 6.53 11.27 2.59
CA ALA A 88 5.10 11.42 2.32
C ALA A 88 4.43 12.35 3.34
N LEU A 89 4.75 12.23 4.63
CA LEU A 89 4.25 13.12 5.67
C LEU A 89 4.76 14.55 5.50
N THR A 90 6.06 14.73 5.25
CA THR A 90 6.66 16.06 5.06
C THR A 90 6.05 16.77 3.85
N LEU A 91 5.92 16.06 2.73
CA LEU A 91 5.28 16.60 1.52
C LEU A 91 3.79 16.85 1.74
N GLY A 92 3.08 15.98 2.47
CA GLY A 92 1.67 16.21 2.80
C GLY A 92 1.46 17.50 3.58
N VAL A 93 2.26 17.76 4.61
CA VAL A 93 2.18 18.99 5.41
C VAL A 93 2.59 20.22 4.59
N LEU A 94 3.63 20.11 3.76
CA LEU A 94 4.19 21.26 3.04
C LEU A 94 3.38 21.62 1.78
N VAL A 95 2.91 20.64 1.01
CA VAL A 95 2.26 20.84 -0.29
C VAL A 95 0.76 21.04 -0.14
N LEU A 96 0.11 20.30 0.76
CA LEU A 96 -1.35 20.33 0.86
C LEU A 96 -1.87 21.55 1.63
N HIS A 97 -1.00 22.27 2.35
CA HIS A 97 -1.33 23.48 3.13
C HIS A 97 -2.61 23.32 3.97
N GLU A 98 -2.93 22.09 4.39
CA GLU A 98 -4.14 21.83 5.17
C GLU A 98 -4.04 22.62 6.47
N GLU A 99 -5.13 23.32 6.84
CA GLU A 99 -5.28 23.85 8.19
C GLU A 99 -5.15 22.66 9.13
N LEU A 100 -4.00 22.57 9.82
CA LEU A 100 -3.62 21.43 10.65
C LEU A 100 -4.61 21.27 11.79
N ASN A 101 -5.70 20.56 11.51
CA ASN A 101 -6.67 20.17 12.51
C ASN A 101 -5.99 19.15 13.42
N TRP A 102 -6.36 19.14 14.70
CA TRP A 102 -5.77 18.28 15.73
C TRP A 102 -5.73 16.80 15.32
N ARG A 103 -6.71 16.38 14.51
CA ARG A 103 -6.81 15.01 13.96
C ARG A 103 -5.66 14.66 13.02
N THR A 104 -5.29 15.55 12.09
CA THR A 104 -4.20 15.31 11.13
C THR A 104 -2.86 15.27 11.86
N PHE A 105 -2.68 16.14 12.86
CA PHE A 105 -1.49 16.12 13.72
C PHE A 105 -1.40 14.82 14.54
N ALA A 106 -2.50 14.37 15.14
CA ALA A 106 -2.54 13.12 15.89
C ALA A 106 -2.23 11.90 15.00
N GLY A 107 -2.78 11.86 13.78
CA GLY A 107 -2.49 10.80 12.81
C GLY A 107 -1.01 10.81 12.37
N GLY A 108 -0.46 11.98 12.05
CA GLY A 108 0.96 12.13 11.71
C GLY A 108 1.89 11.72 12.85
N ALA A 109 1.60 12.15 14.08
CA ALA A 109 2.36 11.77 15.27
C ALA A 109 2.32 10.26 15.52
N MET A 110 1.17 9.61 15.30
CA MET A 110 1.02 8.16 15.44
C MET A 110 1.89 7.40 14.42
N ILE A 111 1.92 7.85 13.16
CA ILE A 111 2.77 7.25 12.12
C ILE A 111 4.25 7.41 12.47
N ILE A 112 4.69 8.63 12.82
CA ILE A 112 6.09 8.89 13.19
C ILE A 112 6.51 8.04 14.40
N SER A 113 5.64 7.94 15.41
CA SER A 113 5.90 7.11 16.60
C SER A 113 6.06 5.63 16.23
N GLY A 114 5.19 5.10 15.36
CA GLY A 114 5.28 3.72 14.88
C GLY A 114 6.58 3.44 14.13
N ILE A 115 7.00 4.35 13.24
CA ILE A 115 8.27 4.24 12.51
C ILE A 115 9.45 4.27 13.50
N GLY A 116 9.42 5.19 14.47
CA GLY A 116 10.45 5.29 15.51
C GLY A 116 10.62 3.99 16.29
N LEU A 117 9.53 3.33 16.67
CA LEU A 117 9.56 2.04 17.37
C LEU A 117 10.18 0.93 16.52
N ILE A 118 9.86 0.86 15.23
CA ILE A 118 10.42 -0.14 14.30
C ILE A 118 11.93 0.08 14.15
N VAL A 119 12.36 1.33 13.99
CA VAL A 119 13.78 1.69 13.87
C VAL A 119 14.53 1.33 15.15
N ALA A 120 14.00 1.70 16.32
CA ALA A 120 14.61 1.39 17.62
C ALA A 120 14.78 -0.13 17.81
N LYS A 121 13.75 -0.93 17.48
CA LYS A 121 13.83 -2.39 17.53
C LYS A 121 14.87 -2.96 16.58
N LYS A 122 14.97 -2.42 15.35
CA LYS A 122 15.91 -2.91 14.34
C LYS A 122 17.36 -2.62 14.74
N VAL A 123 17.64 -1.46 15.33
CA VAL A 123 18.96 -1.09 15.87
C VAL A 123 19.32 -2.01 17.04
N ALA A 124 18.43 -2.15 18.02
CA ALA A 124 18.66 -3.00 19.19
C ALA A 124 18.92 -4.47 18.82
N LYS A 125 18.20 -5.01 17.82
CA LYS A 125 18.45 -6.37 17.32
C LYS A 125 19.83 -6.52 16.66
N ARG A 126 20.25 -5.50 15.89
CA ARG A 126 21.54 -5.51 15.19
C ARG A 126 22.69 -5.50 16.19
N ASP A 127 22.58 -4.71 17.25
CA ASP A 127 23.60 -4.61 18.29
C ASP A 127 23.75 -5.92 19.09
N ALA A 128 22.63 -6.63 19.33
CA ALA A 128 22.66 -7.95 19.98
C ALA A 128 23.33 -9.03 19.12
N GLU A 129 23.15 -9.00 17.79
CA GLU A 129 23.80 -9.93 16.86
C GLU A 129 25.32 -9.73 16.80
N PHE A 130 25.78 -8.47 16.79
CA PHE A 130 27.20 -8.11 16.80
C PHE A 130 27.92 -8.56 18.08
N VAL A 131 27.26 -8.50 19.25
CA VAL A 131 27.84 -8.94 20.53
C VAL A 131 27.94 -10.47 20.64
N SER A 132 27.06 -11.23 19.98
CA SER A 132 27.07 -12.71 20.02
C SER A 132 28.06 -13.36 19.06
N THR A 133 28.63 -12.61 18.10
CA THR A 133 29.56 -13.13 17.08
C THR A 133 31.01 -12.66 17.28
N GLY A 134 31.26 -11.84 18.31
CA GLY A 134 32.59 -11.34 18.70
C GLY A 134 33.23 -12.11 19.85
#